data_AF-A0A2M8UHA7-F1
#
_entry.id   AF-A0A2M8UHA7-F1
#
_cell.length_a   1.000
_cell.length_b   1.000
_cell.length_c   1.000
_cell.angle_alpha   90.00
_cell.angle_beta   90.00
_cell.angle_gamma   90.00
#
_symmetry.space_group_name_H-M   'P 1'
#
loop_
_entity.id
_entity.type
_entity.pdbx_description
1 polymer ?
#
loop_
_entity_poly.entity_id
_entity_poly.type
_entity_poly.pdbx_seq_one_letter_code
_entity_poly.pdbx_strand_id
1 'polypeptide(L)'
;MFSKYCASKLRGVKTPRILFALILPVVLAACGARPPATTTGVLPGEELDLSLVHQKPDEPPRRPVSADVVRKTAAEARVLFGAPTTLRREPPAEVWQYQAEAPRCTLLLFLYPDETATRMRVSHAQVLSRVRGQTIDDSDCLAALLKTPPQEQPPQRPMS
;
A
#
# COMPACT_ATOMS: atom_id res chain seq x y z
N MET A 1 24.17 38.69 31.42
CA MET A 1 22.83 39.31 31.47
C MET A 1 21.85 38.24 31.90
N PHE A 2 21.36 38.38 33.13
CA PHE A 2 20.43 37.48 33.82
C PHE A 2 18.99 37.78 33.41
N SER A 3 18.11 36.78 33.62
CA SER A 3 16.71 36.95 34.04
C SER A 3 15.75 37.54 32.99
N LYS A 4 14.46 37.24 32.94
CA LYS A 4 13.46 36.38 33.63
C LYS A 4 12.20 36.67 32.78
N TYR A 5 11.24 35.79 32.58
CA TYR A 5 10.08 35.65 33.46
C TYR A 5 9.05 34.75 32.74
N CYS A 6 8.54 33.78 33.51
CA CYS A 6 7.13 33.47 33.77
C CYS A 6 6.11 33.42 32.61
N ALA A 7 5.02 32.64 32.67
CA ALA A 7 4.48 31.60 33.55
C ALA A 7 3.01 31.45 33.11
N SER A 8 2.37 30.33 33.50
CA SER A 8 0.91 30.15 33.61
C SER A 8 0.21 29.80 32.29
N LYS A 9 -0.67 28.78 32.20
CA LYS A 9 -1.72 28.45 33.17
C LYS A 9 -2.19 27.00 32.97
N LEU A 10 -2.16 26.21 34.04
CA LEU A 10 -2.97 25.01 34.25
C LEU A 10 -4.44 25.42 34.47
N ARG A 11 -5.40 24.62 33.96
CA ARG A 11 -6.81 24.43 34.38
C ARG A 11 -7.45 23.50 33.33
N GLY A 12 -8.08 22.35 33.57
CA GLY A 12 -8.73 21.81 34.76
C GLY A 12 -10.24 21.66 34.50
N VAL A 13 -10.71 20.50 34.01
CA VAL A 13 -12.12 20.01 34.06
C VAL A 13 -12.03 18.48 34.12
N LYS A 14 -11.96 17.85 35.29
CA LYS A 14 -13.02 17.58 36.29
C LYS A 14 -14.14 16.69 35.74
N THR A 15 -13.86 15.39 35.76
CA THR A 15 -14.86 14.33 35.83
C THR A 15 -15.77 14.52 37.06
N PRO A 16 -17.03 14.11 36.93
CA PRO A 16 -17.70 13.45 38.05
C PRO A 16 -18.24 12.07 37.62
N ARG A 17 -17.85 11.08 38.42
CA ARG A 17 -18.57 9.82 38.59
C ARG A 17 -19.93 10.10 39.23
N ILE A 18 -20.96 9.36 38.84
CA ILE A 18 -21.96 8.65 39.68
C ILE A 18 -23.07 8.17 38.71
N LEU A 19 -23.12 6.90 38.31
CA LEU A 19 -23.77 5.77 38.99
C LEU A 19 -25.30 5.90 39.03
N PHE A 20 -25.99 5.25 38.09
CA PHE A 20 -27.30 4.60 38.25
C PHE A 20 -27.38 3.61 37.07
N ALA A 21 -27.18 2.30 37.29
CA ALA A 21 -28.23 1.38 37.75
C ALA A 21 -29.38 1.40 36.71
N LEU A 22 -29.83 0.31 36.07
CA LEU A 22 -29.91 -1.12 36.36
C LEU A 22 -30.78 -1.65 35.17
N ILE A 23 -30.97 -2.97 35.02
CA ILE A 23 -32.14 -3.59 34.30
C ILE A 23 -31.99 -3.62 32.76
N LEU A 24 -32.13 -4.70 32.01
CA LEU A 24 -32.42 -6.15 32.17
C LEU A 24 -32.29 -6.74 30.71
N PRO A 25 -32.51 -8.05 30.47
CA PRO A 25 -31.84 -8.86 29.47
C PRO A 25 -32.81 -9.15 28.30
N VAL A 26 -32.52 -10.18 27.50
CA VAL A 26 -33.46 -10.84 26.54
C VAL A 26 -33.62 -10.00 25.27
N VAL A 27 -33.39 -10.50 24.05
CA VAL A 27 -34.15 -11.56 23.39
C VAL A 27 -33.27 -12.26 22.33
N LEU A 28 -33.12 -13.58 22.45
CA LEU A 28 -32.95 -14.47 21.31
C LEU A 28 -34.26 -14.45 20.50
N ALA A 29 -34.20 -14.20 19.18
CA ALA A 29 -35.04 -14.78 18.11
C ALA A 29 -35.36 -13.77 17.01
N ALA A 30 -34.87 -14.04 15.80
CA ALA A 30 -35.69 -14.00 14.57
C ALA A 30 -34.94 -14.72 13.44
N CYS A 31 -35.15 -16.04 13.35
CA CYS A 31 -35.17 -16.72 12.07
C CYS A 31 -36.37 -16.20 11.25
N GLY A 32 -36.28 -16.19 9.92
CA GLY A 32 -37.49 -16.36 9.11
C GLY A 32 -37.54 -15.65 7.75
N ALA A 33 -37.31 -16.45 6.71
CA ALA A 33 -38.03 -16.43 5.43
C ALA A 33 -37.92 -15.20 4.52
N ARG A 34 -37.08 -15.32 3.48
CA ARG A 34 -37.41 -14.72 2.17
C ARG A 34 -37.71 -15.88 1.20
N PRO A 35 -38.85 -15.86 0.51
CA PRO A 35 -39.40 -17.03 -0.19
C PRO A 35 -38.51 -17.48 -1.35
N PRO A 36 -38.53 -18.78 -1.70
CA PRO A 36 -38.00 -19.24 -2.97
C PRO A 36 -38.94 -18.74 -4.07
N ALA A 37 -38.47 -17.76 -4.85
CA ALA A 37 -39.04 -17.51 -6.16
C ALA A 37 -38.57 -18.64 -7.07
N THR A 38 -39.33 -19.74 -7.07
CA THR A 38 -39.29 -20.75 -8.11
C THR A 38 -39.77 -20.09 -9.40
N THR A 39 -38.84 -19.57 -10.19
CA THR A 39 -39.02 -19.41 -11.63
C THR A 39 -38.19 -20.49 -12.29
N THR A 40 -38.87 -21.59 -12.57
CA THR A 40 -38.46 -22.59 -13.55
C THR A 40 -38.58 -21.93 -14.92
N GLY A 41 -37.46 -21.42 -15.43
CA GLY A 41 -37.31 -21.00 -16.82
C GLY A 41 -36.16 -21.79 -17.43
N VAL A 42 -36.48 -22.83 -18.19
CA VAL A 42 -35.54 -23.69 -18.90
C VAL A 42 -35.32 -23.13 -20.31
N LEU A 43 -34.07 -22.69 -20.57
CA LEU A 43 -33.28 -22.68 -21.84
C LEU A 43 -33.71 -21.71 -22.97
N PRO A 44 -32.77 -21.14 -23.78
CA PRO A 44 -31.51 -21.76 -24.23
C PRO A 44 -30.24 -20.86 -24.22
N GLY A 45 -29.08 -21.49 -24.02
CA GLY A 45 -27.81 -21.11 -24.66
C GLY A 45 -27.42 -19.63 -24.69
N GLU A 46 -27.40 -18.95 -23.54
CA GLU A 46 -26.53 -17.78 -23.42
C GLU A 46 -25.13 -18.32 -23.12
N GLU A 47 -24.36 -18.53 -24.19
CA GLU A 47 -22.92 -18.67 -24.09
C GLU A 47 -22.45 -17.55 -23.17
N LEU A 48 -21.88 -17.91 -22.01
CA LEU A 48 -21.09 -16.96 -21.26
C LEU A 48 -20.01 -16.48 -22.22
N ASP A 49 -20.22 -15.29 -22.77
CA ASP A 49 -19.26 -14.58 -23.58
C ASP A 49 -18.03 -14.32 -22.69
N LEU A 50 -17.14 -15.30 -22.69
CA LEU A 50 -15.80 -15.25 -22.12
C LEU A 50 -14.92 -14.23 -22.88
N SER A 51 -15.46 -13.57 -23.91
CA SER A 51 -14.79 -12.53 -24.69
C SER A 51 -14.67 -11.22 -23.90
N LEU A 52 -15.54 -10.95 -22.92
CA LEU A 52 -15.43 -9.77 -22.05
C LEU A 52 -14.33 -9.86 -20.97
N VAL A 53 -13.72 -11.03 -20.77
CA VAL A 53 -12.63 -11.21 -19.77
C VAL A 53 -11.24 -10.95 -20.37
N HIS A 54 -11.14 -10.81 -21.70
CA HIS A 54 -9.88 -10.56 -22.42
C HIS A 54 -9.60 -9.10 -22.75
N GLN A 55 -10.32 -8.15 -22.14
CA GLN A 55 -9.85 -6.76 -22.15
C GLN A 55 -8.58 -6.68 -21.30
N LYS A 56 -7.43 -6.96 -21.93
CA LYS A 56 -6.12 -6.54 -21.42
C LYS A 56 -6.28 -5.05 -21.13
N PRO A 57 -6.22 -4.62 -19.86
CA PRO A 57 -6.24 -3.20 -19.56
C PRO A 57 -5.22 -2.53 -20.46
N ASP A 58 -5.59 -1.42 -21.10
CA ASP A 58 -4.70 -0.60 -21.90
C ASP A 58 -3.60 -0.12 -20.95
N GLU A 59 -2.57 -0.97 -20.82
CA GLU A 59 -1.54 -0.75 -19.85
C GLU A 59 -0.67 0.34 -20.45
N PRO A 60 -0.61 1.52 -19.81
CA PRO A 60 0.14 2.63 -20.36
C PRO A 60 1.57 2.16 -20.65
N PRO A 61 2.17 2.62 -21.77
CA PRO A 61 3.47 2.15 -22.20
C PRO A 61 4.45 2.20 -21.03
N ARG A 62 4.91 1.02 -20.60
CA ARG A 62 5.85 0.88 -19.49
C ARG A 62 7.16 1.53 -19.91
N ARG A 63 7.45 2.74 -19.42
CA ARG A 63 8.78 3.33 -19.61
C ARG A 63 9.80 2.50 -18.84
N PRO A 64 10.92 2.15 -19.46
CA PRO A 64 12.01 1.52 -18.75
C PRO A 64 12.61 2.54 -17.80
N VAL A 65 12.45 2.30 -16.50
CA VAL A 65 13.23 2.98 -15.47
C VAL A 65 14.71 2.79 -15.79
N SER A 66 15.51 3.83 -15.53
CA SER A 66 16.94 3.89 -15.88
C SER A 66 17.65 2.54 -15.71
N ALA A 67 18.36 2.11 -16.75
CA ALA A 67 19.12 0.86 -16.77
C ALA A 67 20.06 0.71 -15.55
N ASP A 68 20.46 1.82 -14.94
CA ASP A 68 21.33 1.87 -13.77
C ASP A 68 20.75 1.18 -12.53
N VAL A 69 19.42 1.17 -12.37
CA VAL A 69 18.73 0.51 -11.24
C VAL A 69 18.54 -0.98 -11.50
N VAL A 70 18.38 -1.34 -12.77
CA VAL A 70 18.26 -2.73 -13.21
C VAL A 70 19.60 -3.43 -12.96
N ARG A 71 19.56 -4.70 -12.55
CA ARG A 71 20.71 -5.56 -12.18
C ARG A 71 21.38 -5.26 -10.85
N LYS A 72 20.96 -4.24 -10.09
CA LYS A 72 21.44 -4.06 -8.71
C LYS A 72 21.01 -5.21 -7.83
N THR A 73 21.85 -5.59 -6.88
CA THR A 73 21.49 -6.52 -5.82
C THR A 73 20.52 -5.87 -4.82
N ALA A 74 19.80 -6.70 -4.06
CA ALA A 74 18.98 -6.25 -2.94
C ALA A 74 19.75 -5.37 -1.95
N ALA A 75 21.02 -5.69 -1.68
CA ALA A 75 21.87 -4.91 -0.76
C ALA A 75 22.21 -3.54 -1.35
N GLU A 76 22.63 -3.47 -2.61
CA GLU A 76 22.93 -2.20 -3.29
C GLU A 76 21.70 -1.30 -3.41
N ALA A 77 20.53 -1.86 -3.72
CA ALA A 77 19.27 -1.12 -3.75
C ALA A 77 18.95 -0.50 -2.38
N ARG A 78 19.21 -1.21 -1.28
CA ARG A 78 19.04 -0.68 0.08
C ARG A 78 20.05 0.40 0.43
N VAL A 79 21.29 0.31 -0.06
CA VAL A 79 22.30 1.35 0.15
C VAL A 79 21.90 2.63 -0.57
N LEU A 80 21.30 2.53 -1.76
CA LEU A 80 20.93 3.69 -2.57
C LEU A 80 19.64 4.36 -2.11
N PHE A 81 18.59 3.57 -1.86
CA PHE A 81 17.25 4.08 -1.59
C PHE A 81 16.82 3.95 -0.13
N GLY A 82 17.64 3.30 0.70
CA GLY A 82 17.27 2.96 2.07
C GLY A 82 16.34 1.76 2.18
N ALA A 83 15.63 1.69 3.31
CA ALA A 83 14.60 0.69 3.53
C ALA A 83 13.38 0.96 2.63
N PRO A 84 12.79 -0.08 2.00
CA PRO A 84 11.56 0.09 1.24
C PRO A 84 10.39 0.45 2.17
N THR A 85 9.50 1.31 1.70
CA THR A 85 8.26 1.67 2.40
C THR A 85 7.35 0.45 2.57
N THR A 86 7.31 -0.42 1.56
CA THR A 86 6.58 -1.69 1.59
C THR A 86 7.44 -2.76 0.94
N LEU A 87 7.54 -3.91 1.58
CA LEU A 87 8.15 -5.12 1.01
C LEU A 87 7.08 -6.20 0.93
N ARG A 88 6.82 -6.70 -0.27
CA ARG A 88 5.91 -7.82 -0.51
C ARG A 88 6.71 -9.00 -1.04
N ARG A 89 6.55 -10.16 -0.41
CA ARG A 89 7.18 -11.41 -0.84
C ARG A 89 6.20 -12.13 -1.77
N GLU A 90 6.60 -12.35 -3.01
CA GLU A 90 5.81 -13.02 -4.05
C GLU A 90 6.65 -14.11 -4.70
N PRO A 91 6.85 -15.26 -4.02
CA PRO A 91 7.79 -16.28 -4.48
C PRO A 91 7.59 -16.63 -5.97
N PRO A 92 8.66 -16.68 -6.78
CA PRO A 92 10.08 -16.57 -6.41
C PRO A 92 10.60 -15.11 -6.27
N ALA A 93 9.75 -14.11 -6.46
CA ALA A 93 10.13 -12.70 -6.47
C ALA A 93 9.91 -11.99 -5.12
N GLU A 94 10.49 -10.81 -5.02
CA GLU A 94 10.11 -9.79 -4.04
C GLU A 94 9.78 -8.48 -4.76
N VAL A 95 8.72 -7.82 -4.31
CA VAL A 95 8.30 -6.51 -4.81
C VAL A 95 8.53 -5.48 -3.72
N TRP A 96 9.45 -4.56 -3.97
CA TRP A 96 9.79 -3.51 -3.03
C TRP A 96 9.25 -2.18 -3.54
N GLN A 97 8.60 -1.44 -2.66
CA GLN A 97 8.00 -0.15 -2.97
C GLN A 97 8.69 0.97 -2.21
N TYR A 98 9.08 2.00 -2.94
CA TYR A 98 9.62 3.25 -2.40
C TYR A 98 8.70 4.40 -2.80
N GLN A 99 8.55 5.38 -1.91
CA GLN A 99 7.67 6.53 -2.14
C GLN A 99 8.45 7.83 -1.95
N ALA A 100 8.30 8.75 -2.90
CA ALA A 100 8.88 10.10 -2.82
C ALA A 100 7.75 11.12 -2.70
N GLU A 101 7.89 12.10 -1.80
CA GLU A 101 6.84 13.10 -1.54
C GLU A 101 6.80 14.23 -2.57
N ALA A 102 7.95 14.59 -3.15
CA ALA A 102 8.07 15.65 -4.15
C ALA A 102 9.15 15.29 -5.20
N PRO A 103 8.76 14.90 -6.42
CA PRO A 103 7.39 14.73 -6.89
C PRO A 103 6.71 13.50 -6.26
N ARG A 104 5.38 13.51 -6.19
CA ARG A 104 4.59 12.42 -5.62
C ARG A 104 4.62 11.19 -6.53
N CYS A 105 5.64 10.35 -6.36
CA CYS A 105 5.84 9.14 -7.15
C CYS A 105 6.07 7.91 -6.26
N THR A 106 5.95 6.75 -6.90
CA THR A 106 6.26 5.44 -6.33
C THR A 106 7.24 4.73 -7.27
N LEU A 107 8.34 4.20 -6.73
CA LEU A 107 9.22 3.28 -7.43
C LEU A 107 8.94 1.86 -6.94
N LEU A 108 8.61 0.97 -7.88
CA LEU A 108 8.49 -0.46 -7.66
C LEU A 108 9.74 -1.14 -8.19
N LEU A 109 10.41 -1.92 -7.34
CA LEU A 109 11.50 -2.82 -7.74
C LEU A 109 11.00 -4.26 -7.68
N PHE A 110 11.24 -5.00 -8.74
CA PHE A 110 10.93 -6.42 -8.84
C PHE A 110 12.24 -7.19 -8.79
N LEU A 111 12.45 -7.89 -7.68
CA LEU A 111 13.65 -8.65 -7.43
C LEU A 111 13.37 -10.13 -7.64
N TYR A 112 14.29 -10.83 -8.29
CA TYR A 112 14.26 -12.28 -8.47
C TYR A 112 15.57 -12.88 -7.95
N PRO A 113 15.60 -14.16 -7.55
CA PRO A 113 16.85 -14.86 -7.29
C PRO A 113 17.74 -14.82 -8.53
N ASP A 114 19.04 -14.62 -8.34
CA ASP A 114 20.01 -14.77 -9.42
C ASP A 114 20.20 -16.25 -9.82
N GLU A 115 21.06 -16.49 -10.81
CA GLU A 115 21.35 -17.85 -11.34
C GLU A 115 21.80 -18.85 -10.27
N THR A 116 22.40 -18.38 -9.16
CA THR A 116 22.85 -19.21 -8.04
C THR A 116 21.77 -19.42 -6.98
N ALA A 117 20.62 -18.74 -7.12
CA ALA A 117 19.52 -18.69 -6.15
C ALA A 117 19.91 -18.20 -4.73
N THR A 118 21.10 -17.61 -4.57
CA THR A 118 21.60 -17.16 -3.26
C THR A 118 21.30 -15.69 -2.97
N ARG A 119 21.10 -14.88 -4.02
CA ARG A 119 20.93 -13.43 -3.90
C ARG A 119 19.75 -12.95 -4.73
N MET A 120 19.01 -11.99 -4.18
CA MET A 120 17.95 -11.30 -4.91
C MET A 120 18.54 -10.15 -5.72
N ARG A 121 18.15 -10.05 -7.00
CA ARG A 121 18.61 -9.03 -7.94
C ARG A 121 17.43 -8.35 -8.61
N VAL A 122 17.52 -7.03 -8.78
CA VAL A 122 16.50 -6.24 -9.47
C VAL A 122 16.48 -6.62 -10.95
N SER A 123 15.41 -7.26 -11.39
CA SER A 123 15.21 -7.61 -12.80
C SER A 123 14.38 -6.56 -13.53
N HIS A 124 13.47 -5.90 -12.82
CA HIS A 124 12.61 -4.87 -13.37
C HIS A 124 12.38 -3.75 -12.35
N ALA A 125 12.18 -2.54 -12.86
CA ALA A 125 11.82 -1.38 -12.06
C ALA A 125 10.75 -0.58 -12.80
N GLN A 126 9.80 -0.01 -12.06
CA GLN A 126 8.69 0.78 -12.61
C GLN A 126 8.44 2.01 -11.74
N VAL A 127 8.27 3.17 -12.38
CA VAL A 127 7.85 4.40 -11.73
C VAL A 127 6.36 4.63 -11.98
N LEU A 128 5.63 4.95 -10.93
CA LEU A 128 4.21 5.27 -10.96
C LEU A 128 3.99 6.66 -10.37
N SER A 129 3.18 7.48 -11.03
CA SER A 129 2.68 8.71 -10.44
C SER A 129 1.65 8.40 -9.36
N ARG A 130 1.75 9.05 -8.19
CA ARG A 130 0.71 9.02 -7.16
C ARG A 130 -0.36 10.10 -7.38
N VAL A 131 -0.25 10.88 -8.47
CA VAL A 131 -1.21 11.92 -8.86
C VAL A 131 -1.91 11.49 -10.15
N ARG A 132 -3.25 11.40 -10.09
CA ARG A 132 -4.08 10.97 -11.22
C ARG A 132 -3.88 11.90 -12.43
N GLY A 133 -3.69 11.31 -13.60
CA GLY A 133 -3.55 12.03 -14.87
C GLY A 133 -2.21 12.73 -15.05
N GLN A 134 -1.26 12.56 -14.13
CA GLN A 134 0.10 13.10 -14.26
C GLN A 134 1.06 11.98 -14.68
N THR A 135 1.94 12.31 -15.62
CA THR A 135 3.12 11.52 -15.92
C THR A 135 4.30 12.11 -15.16
N ILE A 136 5.15 11.25 -14.59
CA ILE A 136 6.37 11.65 -13.91
C ILE A 136 7.53 11.04 -14.70
N ASP A 137 8.59 11.82 -14.90
CA ASP A 137 9.82 11.30 -15.49
C ASP A 137 10.59 10.45 -14.48
N ASP A 138 11.08 9.30 -14.96
CA ASP A 138 11.73 8.31 -14.11
C ASP A 138 12.94 8.90 -13.36
N SER A 139 13.70 9.77 -14.03
CA SER A 139 14.85 10.47 -13.46
C SER A 139 14.47 11.38 -12.29
N ASP A 140 13.34 12.07 -12.37
CA ASP A 140 12.88 12.99 -11.32
C ASP A 140 12.42 12.21 -10.09
N CYS A 141 11.73 11.09 -10.32
CA CYS A 141 11.33 10.20 -9.23
C CYS A 141 12.54 9.58 -8.54
N LEU A 142 13.52 9.07 -9.31
CA LEU A 142 14.75 8.52 -8.77
C LEU A 142 15.55 9.58 -8.01
N ALA A 143 15.70 10.78 -8.56
CA ALA A 143 16.42 11.89 -7.91
C ALA A 143 15.76 12.30 -6.58
N ALA A 144 14.42 12.26 -6.50
CA ALA A 144 13.71 12.54 -5.26
C ALA A 144 13.91 11.44 -4.21
N LEU A 145 13.90 10.16 -4.63
CA LEU A 145 14.16 9.04 -3.73
C LEU A 145 15.58 9.07 -3.15
N LEU A 146 16.58 9.43 -3.96
CA LEU A 146 17.98 9.54 -3.51
C LEU A 146 18.21 10.68 -2.50
N LYS A 147 17.34 11.71 -2.50
CA LYS A 147 17.39 12.83 -1.55
C LYS A 147 16.60 12.56 -0.27
N THR A 148 15.76 11.52 -0.27
CA THR A 148 14.86 11.23 0.84
C THR A 148 15.56 10.29 1.81
N PRO A 149 15.65 10.61 3.12
CA PRO A 149 16.20 9.70 4.10
C PRO A 149 15.33 8.42 4.19
N PRO A 150 15.94 7.24 4.47
CA PRO A 150 15.23 5.98 4.59
C PRO A 150 13.98 6.13 5.47
N GLN A 151 12.80 5.81 4.94
CA GLN A 151 11.55 5.97 5.68
C GLN A 151 11.42 4.81 6.67
N GLU A 152 11.49 5.12 7.97
CA GLU A 152 11.14 4.17 9.03
C GLU A 152 9.63 3.90 8.94
N GLN A 153 9.25 2.66 8.62
CA GLN A 153 7.85 2.28 8.48
C GLN A 153 7.15 2.45 9.83
N PRO A 154 6.07 3.27 9.94
CA PRO A 154 5.34 3.39 11.19
C PRO A 154 4.81 2.02 11.60
N PRO A 155 4.86 1.66 12.90
CA PRO A 155 4.42 0.34 13.36
C PRO A 155 3.01 0.08 12.85
N GLN A 156 2.85 -1.00 12.06
CA GLN A 156 1.55 -1.39 11.54
C GLN A 156 0.64 -1.66 12.73
N ARG A 157 -0.40 -0.83 12.87
CA ARG A 157 -1.35 -0.94 13.97
C ARG A 157 -2.02 -2.32 13.84
N PRO A 158 -1.89 -3.22 14.83
CA PRO A 158 -2.50 -4.55 14.74
C PRO A 158 -4.01 -4.37 14.58
N MET A 159 -4.59 -5.00 13.56
CA MET A 159 -6.04 -5.12 13.44
C MET A 159 -6.50 -5.94 14.65
N SER A 160 -7.22 -5.29 15.57
CA SER A 160 -7.89 -5.93 16.71
C SER A 160 -9.34 -6.23 16.36
#